data_AF-A0A2X2C2I8-F1
#
_entry.id   AF-A0A2X2C2I8-F1
#
_cell.length_a   1.000
_cell.length_b   1.000
_cell.length_c   1.000
_cell.angle_alpha   90.00
_cell.angle_beta   90.00
_cell.angle_gamma   90.00
#
_symmetry.space_group_name_H-M   'P 1'
#
loop_
_entity.id
_entity.type
_entity.pdbx_description
1 polymer ?
#
loop_
_entity_poly.entity_id
_entity_poly.type
_entity_poly.pdbx_seq_one_letter_code
_entity_poly.pdbx_strand_id
1 'polypeptide(L)'
;MKRPQANKVADYLQQHARLPDFYISKKEARAKGWNAKAGNLCDVLPGRAIGGDRFMNREKQLPEEVGRQWFEADVNYQCGHRGSDRLLYSNDGLIYLTTDHYRTMQRVAP
;
A
#
# COMPACT_ATOMS: atom_id res chain seq x y z
N MET A 1 13.46 -12.92 0.53
CA MET A 1 12.13 -12.30 0.34
C MET A 1 12.33 -10.82 0.03
N LYS A 2 11.86 -10.32 -1.13
CA LYS A 2 12.02 -8.89 -1.48
C LYS A 2 11.10 -8.07 -0.57
N ARG A 3 11.67 -7.21 0.28
CA ARG A 3 10.91 -6.35 1.19
C ARG A 3 10.33 -5.17 0.40
N PRO A 4 9.06 -4.77 0.62
CA PRO A 4 8.45 -3.64 -0.07
C PRO A 4 8.99 -2.31 0.47
N GLN A 5 10.25 -1.96 0.18
CA GLN A 5 10.83 -0.70 0.62
C GLN A 5 10.09 0.47 -0.05
N ALA A 6 9.71 1.47 0.74
CA ALA A 6 8.85 2.56 0.28
C ALA A 6 9.36 3.24 -0.99
N ASN A 7 10.66 3.59 -1.04
CA ASN A 7 11.28 4.18 -2.23
C ASN A 7 11.19 3.28 -3.46
N LYS A 8 11.57 2.00 -3.35
CA LYS A 8 11.53 1.06 -4.49
C LYS A 8 10.12 0.84 -5.04
N VAL A 9 9.11 0.84 -4.16
CA VAL A 9 7.72 0.68 -4.59
C VAL A 9 7.20 1.97 -5.22
N ALA A 10 7.58 3.14 -4.70
CA ALA A 10 7.25 4.42 -5.30
C ALA A 10 7.88 4.57 -6.70
N ASP A 11 9.17 4.26 -6.85
CA ASP A 11 9.88 4.27 -8.14
C ASP A 11 9.18 3.35 -9.15
N TYR A 12 8.78 2.15 -8.72
CA TYR A 12 8.07 1.20 -9.56
C TYR A 12 6.69 1.73 -9.98
N LEU A 13 5.94 2.34 -9.05
CA LEU A 13 4.66 2.97 -9.35
C LEU A 13 4.80 4.12 -10.36
N GLN A 14 5.84 4.94 -10.24
CA GLN A 14 6.12 6.02 -11.19
C GLN A 14 6.45 5.50 -12.59
N GLN A 15 7.23 4.41 -12.68
CA GLN A 15 7.67 3.85 -13.97
C GLN A 15 6.59 3.01 -14.66
N HIS A 16 5.73 2.35 -13.89
CA HIS A 16 4.81 1.33 -14.43
C HIS A 16 3.32 1.65 -14.22
N ALA A 17 2.99 2.71 -13.48
CA ALA A 17 1.62 3.09 -13.12
C ALA A 17 0.79 1.97 -12.45
N ARG A 18 1.48 0.99 -11.84
CA ARG A 18 0.87 -0.18 -11.18
C ARG A 18 1.76 -0.70 -10.06
N LEU A 19 1.17 -1.40 -9.11
CA LEU A 19 1.94 -2.06 -8.05
C LEU A 19 2.77 -3.23 -8.59
N PRO A 20 3.92 -3.54 -7.97
CA PRO A 20 4.63 -4.79 -8.20
C PRO A 20 3.74 -6.02 -7.96
N ASP A 21 3.98 -7.09 -8.72
CA ASP A 21 3.13 -8.29 -8.75
C ASP A 21 3.06 -9.06 -7.41
N PHE A 22 3.92 -8.75 -6.44
CA PHE A 22 3.89 -9.38 -5.11
C PHE A 22 2.81 -8.80 -4.19
N TYR A 23 2.18 -7.68 -4.56
CA TYR A 23 1.04 -7.15 -3.83
C TYR A 23 -0.21 -8.00 -4.05
N ILE A 24 -1.09 -8.02 -3.04
CA ILE A 24 -2.38 -8.69 -3.07
C ILE A 24 -3.41 -7.84 -2.31
N SER A 25 -4.64 -7.78 -2.80
CA SER A 25 -5.70 -7.02 -2.10
C SER A 25 -6.06 -7.66 -0.76
N LYS A 26 -6.61 -6.87 0.17
CA LYS A 26 -7.14 -7.42 1.44
C LYS A 26 -8.19 -8.50 1.20
N LYS A 27 -9.03 -8.35 0.17
CA LYS A 27 -10.09 -9.32 -0.17
C LYS A 27 -9.49 -10.67 -0.58
N GLU A 28 -8.56 -10.66 -1.52
CA GLU A 28 -7.92 -11.89 -2.01
C GLU A 28 -7.06 -12.55 -0.94
N ALA A 29 -6.34 -11.77 -0.13
CA ALA A 29 -5.55 -12.31 0.97
C ALA A 29 -6.44 -13.04 1.99
N ARG A 30 -7.58 -12.45 2.39
CA ARG A 30 -8.54 -13.10 3.30
C ARG A 30 -9.12 -14.38 2.71
N ALA A 31 -9.46 -14.37 1.42
CA ALA A 31 -9.95 -15.55 0.71
C ALA A 31 -8.92 -16.69 0.70
N LYS A 32 -7.63 -16.38 0.81
CA LYS A 32 -6.52 -17.34 0.89
C LYS A 32 -6.06 -17.64 2.33
N GLY A 33 -6.86 -17.29 3.35
CA GLY A 33 -6.59 -17.66 4.74
C GLY A 33 -5.85 -16.61 5.59
N TRP A 34 -5.62 -15.39 5.05
CA TRP A 34 -5.05 -14.33 5.87
C TRP A 34 -6.05 -13.85 6.93
N ASN A 35 -5.61 -13.92 8.18
CA ASN A 35 -6.27 -13.36 9.35
C ASN A 35 -5.40 -12.24 9.94
N ALA A 36 -5.87 -11.00 9.78
CA ALA A 36 -5.17 -9.81 10.26
C ALA A 36 -4.91 -9.84 11.79
N LYS A 37 -5.82 -10.41 12.58
CA LYS A 37 -5.67 -10.55 14.04
C LYS A 37 -4.60 -11.57 14.42
N ALA A 38 -4.37 -12.58 13.58
CA ALA A 38 -3.34 -13.58 13.79
C ALA A 38 -1.96 -13.14 13.26
N GLY A 39 -1.90 -12.09 12.42
CA GLY A 39 -0.63 -11.67 11.80
C GLY A 39 -0.05 -12.68 10.82
N ASN A 40 -0.85 -13.63 10.32
CA ASN A 40 -0.37 -14.83 9.63
C ASN A 40 -0.12 -14.66 8.11
N LEU A 41 0.02 -13.43 7.60
CA LEU A 41 0.07 -13.20 6.14
C LEU A 41 1.22 -13.96 5.49
N CYS A 42 2.42 -13.90 6.07
CA CYS A 42 3.58 -14.59 5.52
C CYS A 42 3.49 -16.12 5.65
N ASP A 43 2.69 -16.64 6.58
CA ASP A 43 2.51 -18.07 6.75
C ASP A 43 1.61 -18.64 5.65
N VAL A 44 0.52 -17.94 5.34
CA VAL A 44 -0.43 -18.37 4.30
C VAL A 44 -0.06 -17.90 2.89
N LEU A 45 0.68 -16.80 2.79
CA LEU A 45 1.05 -16.14 1.53
C LEU A 45 2.50 -15.65 1.58
N PRO A 46 3.49 -16.56 1.55
CA PRO A 46 4.90 -16.20 1.61
C PRO A 46 5.29 -15.22 0.50
N GLY A 47 6.03 -14.17 0.86
CA GLY A 47 6.51 -13.15 -0.08
C GLY A 47 5.48 -12.16 -0.59
N ARG A 48 4.25 -12.15 -0.04
CA ARG A 48 3.20 -11.19 -0.38
C ARG A 48 3.15 -10.01 0.60
N ALA A 49 2.62 -8.89 0.11
CA ALA A 49 2.28 -7.72 0.92
C ALA A 49 0.87 -7.23 0.56
N ILE A 50 0.18 -6.57 1.48
CA ILE A 50 -1.17 -6.04 1.23
C ILE A 50 -1.08 -4.74 0.42
N GLY A 51 -1.86 -4.61 -0.64
CA GLY A 51 -1.96 -3.37 -1.40
C GLY A 51 -2.89 -3.46 -2.60
N GLY A 52 -3.26 -2.31 -3.14
CA GLY A 52 -4.18 -2.19 -4.28
C GLY A 52 -5.62 -1.89 -3.89
N ASP A 53 -5.93 -1.84 -2.59
CA ASP A 53 -7.26 -1.46 -2.12
C ASP A 53 -7.51 0.04 -2.27
N ARG A 54 -8.79 0.39 -2.48
CA ARG A 54 -9.27 1.78 -2.55
C ARG A 54 -8.98 2.53 -1.24
N PHE A 55 -8.31 3.68 -1.33
CA PHE A 55 -8.19 4.62 -0.21
C PHE A 55 -9.23 5.74 -0.38
N MET A 56 -10.08 5.92 0.63
CA MET A 56 -11.26 6.80 0.52
C MET A 56 -10.96 8.28 0.81
N ASN A 57 -9.76 8.63 1.27
CA ASN A 57 -9.37 10.01 1.61
C ASN A 57 -10.38 10.75 2.51
N ARG A 58 -10.98 10.06 3.49
CA ARG A 58 -12.09 10.62 4.30
C ARG A 58 -11.71 11.89 5.06
N GLU A 59 -10.46 11.97 5.48
CA GLU A 59 -9.90 13.12 6.21
C GLU A 59 -9.41 14.24 5.29
N LYS A 60 -9.51 14.06 3.96
CA LYS A 60 -9.15 15.05 2.93
C LYS A 60 -7.72 15.58 3.04
N GLN A 61 -6.80 14.73 3.50
CA GLN A 61 -5.37 15.07 3.60
C GLN A 61 -4.64 15.00 2.25
N LEU A 62 -5.25 14.36 1.24
CA LEU A 62 -4.72 14.28 -0.12
C LEU A 62 -5.52 15.15 -1.09
N PRO A 63 -4.88 15.69 -2.15
CA PRO A 63 -5.58 16.47 -3.18
C PRO A 63 -6.73 15.70 -3.84
N GLU A 64 -7.88 16.36 -4.00
CA GLU A 64 -9.07 15.82 -4.65
C GLU A 64 -9.31 16.51 -5.99
N GLU A 65 -9.58 15.73 -7.03
CA GLU A 65 -9.92 16.20 -8.37
C GLU A 65 -10.99 15.27 -8.98
N VAL A 66 -11.76 15.79 -9.95
CA VAL A 66 -12.80 15.01 -10.62
C VAL A 66 -12.15 13.82 -11.34
N GLY A 67 -12.62 12.61 -11.04
CA GLY A 67 -12.05 11.37 -11.58
C GLY A 67 -10.78 10.89 -10.88
N ARG A 68 -10.20 11.66 -9.94
CA ARG A 68 -9.06 11.21 -9.15
C ARG A 68 -9.47 10.11 -8.18
N GLN A 69 -8.64 9.09 -8.16
CA GLN A 69 -8.83 7.89 -7.39
C GLN A 69 -7.55 7.55 -6.63
N TRP A 70 -7.63 7.51 -5.29
CA TRP A 70 -6.58 7.03 -4.39
C TRP A 70 -6.66 5.52 -4.06
N PHE A 71 -5.49 4.93 -3.89
CA PHE A 71 -5.25 3.54 -3.50
C PHE A 71 -4.15 3.47 -2.46
N GLU A 72 -4.07 2.37 -1.71
CA GLU A 72 -3.06 2.16 -0.68
C GLU A 72 -2.23 0.89 -0.89
N ALA A 73 -0.98 0.91 -0.43
CA ALA A 73 -0.10 -0.26 -0.40
C ALA A 73 0.79 -0.26 0.84
N ASP A 74 0.89 -1.41 1.51
CA ASP A 74 1.82 -1.61 2.63
C ASP A 74 3.26 -1.51 2.14
N VAL A 75 4.07 -0.75 2.85
CA VAL A 75 5.51 -0.69 2.64
C VAL A 75 6.23 -1.01 3.94
N ASN A 76 7.51 -1.33 3.84
CA ASN A 76 8.37 -1.72 4.95
C ASN A 76 7.84 -2.92 5.77
N TYR A 77 6.93 -3.73 5.21
CA TYR A 77 6.36 -4.90 5.88
C TYR A 77 7.41 -6.01 6.09
N GLN A 78 7.42 -6.61 7.29
CA GLN A 78 8.42 -7.59 7.75
C GLN A 78 7.80 -8.88 8.31
N CYS A 79 6.63 -9.30 7.80
CA CYS A 79 5.83 -10.40 8.36
C CYS A 79 5.20 -10.08 9.72
N GLY A 80 4.32 -10.96 10.21
CA GLY A 80 3.51 -10.71 11.40
C GLY A 80 2.41 -9.69 11.15
N HIS A 81 2.12 -8.87 12.16
CA HIS A 81 1.16 -7.78 12.02
C HIS A 81 1.62 -6.72 11.03
N ARG A 82 0.67 -6.14 10.29
CA ARG A 82 0.95 -5.02 9.39
C ARG A 82 1.43 -3.82 10.20
N GLY A 83 2.48 -3.15 9.73
CA GLY A 83 2.98 -1.90 10.33
C GLY A 83 2.09 -0.70 10.02
N SER A 84 2.55 0.50 10.36
CA SER A 84 1.87 1.78 10.08
C SER A 84 2.13 2.31 8.66
N ASP A 85 3.21 1.87 8.02
CA ASP A 85 3.70 2.50 6.80
C ASP A 85 2.90 2.14 5.56
N ARG A 86 2.51 3.15 4.79
CA ARG A 86 1.74 2.99 3.55
C ARG A 86 2.18 3.98 2.49
N LEU A 87 2.26 3.51 1.25
CA LEU A 87 2.14 4.40 0.10
C LEU A 87 0.67 4.62 -0.22
N LEU A 88 0.34 5.87 -0.55
CA LEU A 88 -0.94 6.28 -1.12
C LEU A 88 -0.66 6.78 -2.52
N TYR A 89 -1.26 6.15 -3.53
CA TYR A 89 -1.03 6.50 -4.93
C TYR A 89 -2.33 6.75 -5.64
N SER A 90 -2.34 7.71 -6.56
CA SER A 90 -3.50 8.05 -7.35
C SER A 90 -3.46 7.41 -8.74
N ASN A 91 -4.63 7.28 -9.37
CA ASN A 91 -4.77 6.84 -10.76
C ASN A 91 -4.16 7.81 -11.79
N ASP A 92 -3.82 9.04 -11.38
CA ASP A 92 -3.19 10.07 -12.18
C ASP A 92 -1.73 10.37 -11.76
N GLY A 93 -1.11 9.47 -10.99
CA GLY A 93 0.36 9.44 -10.80
C GLY A 93 0.91 10.19 -9.60
N LEU A 94 0.06 10.73 -8.72
CA LEU A 94 0.52 11.27 -7.44
C LEU A 94 0.86 10.15 -6.46
N ILE A 95 1.92 10.33 -5.68
CA ILE A 95 2.34 9.37 -4.66
C ILE A 95 2.65 10.12 -3.36
N TYR A 96 2.14 9.57 -2.26
CA TYR A 96 2.37 10.02 -0.90
C TYR A 96 2.79 8.84 -0.02
N LEU A 97 3.51 9.13 1.05
CA LEU A 97 3.90 8.19 2.10
C LEU A 97 3.33 8.65 3.44
N THR A 98 2.82 7.71 4.22
CA THR A 98 2.57 7.86 5.64
C THR A 98 3.35 6.80 6.40
N THR A 99 3.96 7.17 7.52
CA THR A 99 4.66 6.24 8.44
C THR A 99 4.03 6.20 9.83
N ASP A 100 2.92 6.91 10.01
CA ASP A 100 2.25 7.15 11.29
C ASP A 100 0.77 6.74 11.24
N HIS A 101 0.45 5.78 10.38
CA HIS A 101 -0.90 5.22 10.22
C HIS A 101 -1.91 6.30 9.80
N TYR A 102 -1.60 6.98 8.69
CA TYR A 102 -2.42 7.99 8.02
C TYR A 102 -2.57 9.31 8.78
N ARG A 103 -1.78 9.59 9.82
CA ARG A 103 -1.88 10.86 10.57
C ARG A 103 -1.22 12.02 9.82
N THR A 104 -0.14 11.75 9.09
CA THR A 104 0.51 12.72 8.22
C THR A 104 0.83 12.12 6.86
N MET A 105 0.82 12.97 5.83
CA MET A 105 1.07 12.59 4.44
C MET A 105 2.27 13.38 3.90
N GLN A 106 3.31 12.67 3.48
CA GLN A 106 4.48 13.24 2.82
C GLN A 106 4.42 12.96 1.33
N ARG A 107 4.47 14.02 0.51
CA ARG A 107 4.49 13.84 -0.95
C ARG A 107 5.82 13.22 -1.37
N VAL A 108 5.76 12.18 -2.18
CA VAL A 108 6.93 11.61 -2.85
C VAL A 108 7.08 12.32 -4.19
N ALA A 109 8.18 13.07 -4.36
CA ALA A 109 8.50 13.68 -5.63
C ALA A 109 9.00 12.61 -6.64
N PRO A 110 8.71 12.77 -7.93
CA PRO A 110 9.40 12.03 -8.98
C PRO A 110 10.89 12.37 -9.04
#